data_AF-A0A7W1AUG6-F1
#
_entry.id   AF-A0A7W1AUG6-F1
#
_cell.length_a   1.000
_cell.length_b   1.000
_cell.length_c   1.000
_cell.angle_alpha   90.00
_cell.angle_beta   90.00
_cell.angle_gamma   90.00
#
_symmetry.space_group_name_H-M   'P 1'
#
loop_
_entity.id
_entity.type
_entity.pdbx_description
1 polymer ?
#
loop_
_entity_poly.entity_id
_entity_poly.type
_entity_poly.pdbx_seq_one_letter_code
_entity_poly.pdbx_strand_id
1 'polypeptide(L)'
;MNLEIHESGGWLEERLREVEDKFERQLRERGFDPAQAELIALPGPLAKIYAEREKLRADLDKLKADLPRATRSVVAKRMNEIERIEVQLKLAFEGGAWHGPAVLETLEGITAKQAAAHPLAGVHSIWELVVHIAAWEDACRRRLGGDRAELSTAEDWPPVTDTTETAWVITKAALIEGHDKLRAAIAFLTAARLDEPILQNMPSVYITIHGVIQHDLYHAGQIAILKKNSLRGLTI
;
A
#
# COMPACT_ATOMS: atom_id res chain seq x y z
N MET A 1 8.09 -29.41 22.34
CA MET A 1 7.44 -28.26 23.01
C MET A 1 7.36 -27.00 22.14
N ASN A 2 8.43 -26.26 21.82
CA ASN A 2 8.29 -25.02 21.02
C ASN A 2 7.89 -25.24 19.55
N LEU A 3 8.33 -26.33 18.91
CA LEU A 3 7.95 -26.69 17.54
C LEU A 3 6.47 -27.13 17.45
N GLU A 4 6.02 -27.99 18.36
CA GLU A 4 4.63 -28.49 18.41
C GLU A 4 3.61 -27.38 18.68
N ILE A 5 3.95 -26.39 19.52
CA ILE A 5 3.09 -25.22 19.78
C ILE A 5 3.05 -24.30 18.55
N HIS A 6 4.16 -24.15 17.83
CA HIS A 6 4.22 -23.34 16.60
C HIS A 6 3.42 -23.97 15.45
N GLU A 7 3.51 -25.28 15.26
CA GLU A 7 2.71 -26.03 14.28
C GLU A 7 1.20 -26.03 14.65
N SER A 8 0.88 -26.19 15.94
CA SER A 8 -0.51 -26.16 16.42
C SER A 8 -1.15 -24.77 16.30
N GLY A 9 -0.40 -23.71 16.58
CA GLY A 9 -0.86 -22.33 16.40
C GLY A 9 -1.04 -21.96 14.92
N GLY A 10 -0.09 -22.36 14.07
CA GLY A 10 -0.19 -22.16 12.62
C GLY A 10 -1.41 -22.84 12.00
N TRP A 11 -1.69 -24.08 12.42
CA TRP A 11 -2.89 -24.80 11.97
C TRP A 11 -4.20 -24.12 12.44
N LEU A 12 -4.27 -23.67 13.70
CA LEU A 12 -5.45 -22.96 14.22
C LEU A 12 -5.68 -21.63 13.49
N GLU A 13 -4.63 -20.89 13.18
CA GLU A 13 -4.71 -19.62 12.42
C GLU A 13 -5.17 -19.84 10.98
N GLU A 14 -4.62 -20.84 10.29
CA GLU A 14 -5.02 -21.25 8.94
C GLU A 14 -6.50 -21.66 8.93
N ARG A 15 -6.89 -22.51 9.88
CA ARG A 15 -8.25 -23.03 9.98
C ARG A 15 -9.26 -21.94 10.32
N LEU A 16 -8.90 -21.02 11.22
CA LEU A 16 -9.75 -19.86 11.54
C LEU A 16 -9.99 -18.99 10.30
N ARG A 17 -8.93 -18.74 9.51
CA ARG A 17 -9.04 -17.96 8.26
C ARG A 17 -9.98 -18.61 7.25
N GLU A 18 -9.84 -19.91 7.01
CA GLU A 18 -10.74 -20.64 6.11
C GLU A 18 -12.21 -20.53 6.53
N VAL A 19 -12.47 -20.60 7.85
CA VAL A 19 -13.81 -20.53 8.42
C VAL A 19 -14.36 -19.10 8.34
N GLU A 20 -13.53 -18.08 8.59
CA GLU A 20 -13.90 -16.65 8.43
C GLU A 20 -14.23 -16.31 6.98
N ASP A 21 -13.39 -16.69 6.02
CA ASP A 21 -13.62 -16.45 4.58
C ASP A 21 -14.90 -17.16 4.09
N LYS A 22 -15.12 -18.40 4.56
CA LYS A 22 -16.35 -19.16 4.26
C LYS A 22 -17.57 -18.50 4.88
N PHE A 23 -17.47 -17.98 6.09
CA PHE A 23 -18.55 -17.30 6.79
C PHE A 23 -18.95 -16.01 6.09
N GLU A 24 -17.97 -15.15 5.78
CA GLU A 24 -18.22 -13.88 5.08
C GLU A 24 -18.82 -14.10 3.70
N ARG A 25 -18.27 -15.05 2.93
CA ARG A 25 -18.82 -15.41 1.62
C ARG A 25 -20.29 -15.84 1.72
N GLN A 26 -20.62 -16.72 2.67
CA GLN A 26 -21.99 -17.21 2.83
C GLN A 26 -22.96 -16.15 3.37
N LEU A 27 -22.50 -15.19 4.16
CA LEU A 27 -23.31 -14.03 4.59
C LEU A 27 -23.65 -13.16 3.39
N ARG A 28 -22.64 -12.80 2.58
CA ARG A 28 -22.82 -11.98 1.39
C ARG A 28 -23.74 -12.64 0.35
N GLU A 29 -23.57 -13.94 0.10
CA GLU A 29 -24.46 -14.74 -0.78
C GLU A 29 -25.94 -14.70 -0.35
N ARG A 30 -26.20 -14.47 0.94
CA ARG A 30 -27.55 -14.42 1.52
C ARG A 30 -28.05 -12.99 1.74
N GLY A 31 -27.31 -11.99 1.25
CA GLY A 31 -27.67 -10.58 1.34
C GLY A 31 -27.45 -9.95 2.71
N PHE A 32 -26.66 -10.58 3.60
CA PHE A 32 -26.29 -10.01 4.89
C PHE A 32 -24.98 -9.23 4.79
N ASP A 33 -24.88 -8.14 5.55
CA ASP A 33 -23.63 -7.41 5.77
C ASP A 33 -22.77 -8.13 6.83
N PRO A 34 -21.55 -8.58 6.50
CA PRO A 34 -20.65 -9.18 7.47
C PRO A 34 -20.33 -8.31 8.69
N ALA A 35 -20.33 -6.99 8.54
CA ALA A 35 -20.08 -6.07 9.66
C ALA A 35 -21.21 -6.09 10.71
N GLN A 36 -22.39 -6.56 10.33
CA GLN A 36 -23.56 -6.67 11.21
C GLN A 36 -23.79 -8.09 11.74
N ALA A 37 -22.87 -9.02 11.47
CA ALA A 37 -23.04 -10.44 11.81
C ALA A 37 -23.30 -10.70 13.31
N GLU A 38 -22.81 -9.83 14.19
CA GLU A 38 -23.02 -9.91 15.65
C GLU A 38 -24.37 -9.35 16.11
N LEU A 39 -25.07 -8.63 15.23
CA LEU A 39 -26.32 -7.92 15.51
C LEU A 39 -27.54 -8.57 14.85
N ILE A 40 -27.36 -9.68 14.13
CA ILE A 40 -28.40 -10.37 13.36
C ILE A 40 -28.58 -11.82 13.81
N ALA A 41 -29.81 -12.33 13.70
CA ALA A 41 -30.09 -13.75 13.91
C ALA A 41 -29.59 -14.56 12.69
N LEU A 42 -28.60 -15.43 12.92
CA LEU A 42 -28.02 -16.24 11.85
C LEU A 42 -28.88 -17.47 11.52
N PRO A 43 -29.15 -17.76 10.23
CA PRO A 43 -29.73 -19.03 9.80
C PRO A 43 -28.87 -20.23 10.24
N GLY A 44 -29.50 -21.39 10.49
CA GLY A 44 -28.84 -22.57 11.06
C GLY A 44 -27.48 -22.97 10.44
N PRO A 45 -27.31 -22.98 9.11
CA PRO A 45 -26.01 -23.24 8.49
C PRO A 45 -24.94 -22.19 8.82
N LEU A 46 -25.32 -20.90 8.86
CA LEU A 46 -24.42 -19.79 9.21
C LEU A 46 -24.08 -19.80 10.71
N ALA A 47 -25.05 -20.11 11.57
CA ALA A 47 -24.84 -20.22 13.02
C ALA A 47 -23.81 -21.30 13.36
N LYS A 48 -23.77 -22.41 12.61
CA LYS A 48 -22.76 -23.46 12.78
C LYS A 48 -21.34 -22.98 12.43
N ILE A 49 -21.20 -22.27 11.32
CA ILE A 49 -19.89 -21.71 10.88
C ILE A 49 -19.44 -20.64 11.86
N TYR A 50 -20.36 -19.79 12.34
CA TYR A 50 -20.09 -18.81 13.37
C TYR A 50 -19.62 -19.46 14.68
N ALA A 51 -20.30 -20.51 15.14
CA ALA A 51 -19.90 -21.23 16.36
C ALA A 51 -18.51 -21.90 16.20
N GLU A 52 -18.19 -22.44 15.02
CA GLU A 52 -16.86 -22.96 14.71
C GLU A 52 -15.79 -21.85 14.75
N ARG A 53 -16.09 -20.68 14.18
CA ARG A 53 -15.23 -19.48 14.23
C ARG A 53 -14.93 -19.05 15.65
N GLU A 54 -15.96 -18.89 16.49
CA GLU A 54 -15.79 -18.43 17.88
C GLU A 54 -15.01 -19.43 18.72
N LYS A 55 -15.22 -20.73 18.49
CA LYS A 55 -14.43 -21.78 19.14
C LYS A 55 -12.95 -21.68 18.76
N LEU A 56 -12.64 -21.56 17.47
CA LEU A 56 -11.26 -21.42 16.99
C LEU A 56 -10.59 -20.16 17.51
N ARG A 57 -11.32 -19.03 17.60
CA ARG A 57 -10.84 -17.79 18.22
C ARG A 57 -10.49 -18.00 19.69
N ALA A 58 -11.39 -18.61 20.46
CA ALA A 58 -11.16 -18.89 21.88
C ALA A 58 -9.99 -19.86 22.11
N ASP A 59 -9.87 -20.91 21.29
CA ASP A 59 -8.77 -21.88 21.36
C ASP A 59 -7.43 -21.20 21.03
N LEU A 60 -7.42 -20.31 20.04
CA LEU A 60 -6.25 -19.52 19.66
C LEU A 60 -5.85 -18.50 20.74
N ASP A 61 -6.82 -17.81 21.35
CA ASP A 61 -6.56 -16.86 22.45
C ASP A 61 -6.01 -17.55 23.69
N LYS A 62 -6.52 -18.75 24.01
CA LYS A 62 -6.00 -19.58 25.09
C LYS A 62 -4.56 -20.01 24.81
N LEU A 63 -4.27 -20.49 23.59
CA LEU A 63 -2.92 -20.84 23.16
C LEU A 63 -1.95 -19.65 23.29
N LYS A 64 -2.42 -18.44 22.94
CA LYS A 64 -1.64 -17.19 23.03
C LYS A 64 -1.41 -16.74 24.46
N ALA A 65 -2.37 -16.95 25.36
CA ALA A 65 -2.27 -16.60 26.78
C ALA A 65 -1.20 -17.45 27.50
N ASP A 66 -1.07 -18.72 27.11
CA ASP A 66 -0.15 -19.70 27.71
C ASP A 66 1.31 -19.55 27.23
N LEU A 67 1.58 -18.68 26.24
CA LEU A 67 2.93 -18.42 25.73
C LEU A 67 3.74 -17.46 26.64
N PRO A 68 5.06 -17.72 26.86
CA PRO A 68 5.93 -16.84 27.63
C PRO A 68 5.96 -15.39 27.10
N ARG A 69 6.12 -14.41 28.00
CA ARG A 69 6.06 -12.96 27.70
C ARG A 69 7.02 -12.52 26.59
N ALA A 70 8.18 -13.18 26.45
CA ALA A 70 9.17 -12.91 25.40
C ALA A 70 8.70 -13.35 23.99
N THR A 71 7.80 -14.33 23.91
CA THR A 71 7.19 -14.82 22.66
C THR A 71 5.90 -14.10 22.29
N ARG A 72 5.33 -13.27 23.19
CA ARG A 72 4.14 -12.44 22.88
C ARG A 72 4.40 -11.44 21.74
N SER A 73 5.67 -11.11 21.48
CA SER A 73 6.11 -10.25 20.37
C SER A 73 6.03 -10.91 18.99
N VAL A 74 5.82 -12.23 18.90
CA VAL A 74 5.73 -12.97 17.63
C VAL A 74 4.29 -13.37 17.30
N VAL A 75 3.33 -13.03 18.17
CA VAL A 75 1.89 -13.08 17.84
C VAL A 75 1.43 -11.73 17.30
N ALA A 76 2.28 -11.09 16.49
CA ALA A 76 1.81 -10.06 15.58
C ALA A 76 0.85 -10.75 14.61
N LYS A 77 -0.39 -10.26 14.53
CA LYS A 77 -1.38 -10.63 13.50
C LYS A 77 -0.62 -10.94 12.20
N ARG A 78 -0.63 -12.19 11.71
CA ARG A 78 -0.01 -12.53 10.42
C ARG A 78 -0.64 -11.60 9.39
N MET A 79 0.14 -10.62 8.93
CA MET A 79 -0.33 -9.64 7.97
C MET A 79 -0.81 -10.38 6.72
N ASN A 80 -2.02 -10.04 6.27
CA ASN A 80 -2.48 -10.50 4.97
C ASN A 80 -1.69 -9.80 3.86
N GLU A 81 -1.80 -10.27 2.62
CA GLU A 81 -0.98 -9.75 1.53
C GLU A 81 -1.25 -8.28 1.23
N ILE A 82 -2.51 -7.83 1.37
CA ILE A 82 -2.86 -6.41 1.20
C ILE A 82 -2.18 -5.55 2.25
N GLU A 83 -2.17 -5.99 3.52
CA GLU A 83 -1.46 -5.29 4.60
C GLU A 83 0.05 -5.23 4.33
N ARG A 84 0.64 -6.28 3.74
CA ARG A 84 2.06 -6.28 3.37
C ARG A 84 2.35 -5.31 2.22
N ILE A 85 1.50 -5.30 1.20
CA ILE A 85 1.58 -4.35 0.08
C ILE A 85 1.45 -2.91 0.58
N GLU A 86 0.46 -2.63 1.44
CA GLU A 86 0.27 -1.34 2.09
C GLU A 86 1.54 -0.89 2.83
N VAL A 87 2.15 -1.79 3.60
CA VAL A 87 3.42 -1.49 4.29
C VAL A 87 4.55 -1.22 3.30
N GLN A 88 4.68 -1.98 2.21
CA GLN A 88 5.70 -1.72 1.20
C GLN A 88 5.51 -0.36 0.52
N LEU A 89 4.27 -0.02 0.14
CA LEU A 89 3.95 1.28 -0.45
C LEU A 89 4.22 2.43 0.52
N LYS A 90 3.79 2.27 1.79
CA LYS A 90 4.07 3.24 2.85
C LYS A 90 5.57 3.45 3.06
N LEU A 91 6.36 2.38 3.15
CA LEU A 91 7.80 2.49 3.37
C LEU A 91 8.52 3.11 2.18
N ALA A 92 8.12 2.77 0.96
CA ALA A 92 8.68 3.32 -0.28
C ALA A 92 8.45 4.84 -0.40
N PHE A 93 7.33 5.33 0.09
CA PHE A 93 6.94 6.73 -0.02
C PHE A 93 7.31 7.56 1.21
N GLU A 94 6.90 7.15 2.41
CA GLU A 94 6.98 7.97 3.62
C GLU A 94 8.34 7.90 4.33
N GLY A 95 9.02 6.76 4.31
CA GLY A 95 10.29 6.58 5.01
C GLY A 95 10.49 5.19 5.62
N GLY A 96 11.73 4.92 6.03
CA GLY A 96 12.10 3.66 6.69
C GLY A 96 12.29 2.46 5.75
N ALA A 97 12.40 2.72 4.45
CA ALA A 97 12.75 1.68 3.48
C ALA A 97 14.20 1.20 3.66
N TRP A 98 14.43 -0.11 3.52
CA TRP A 98 15.75 -0.71 3.73
C TRP A 98 16.72 -0.45 2.57
N HIS A 99 16.24 -0.39 1.33
CA HIS A 99 17.08 -0.30 0.12
C HIS A 99 17.64 1.11 -0.14
N GLY A 100 17.20 2.13 0.61
CA GLY A 100 17.60 3.52 0.45
C GLY A 100 16.47 4.49 0.84
N PRO A 101 16.70 5.82 0.70
CA PRO A 101 15.72 6.82 1.08
C PRO A 101 14.39 6.69 0.32
N ALA A 102 13.29 6.84 1.03
CA ALA A 102 11.94 6.91 0.48
C ALA A 102 11.68 8.23 -0.25
N VAL A 103 10.58 8.32 -1.01
CA VAL A 103 10.21 9.52 -1.77
C VAL A 103 10.23 10.77 -0.89
N LEU A 104 9.52 10.80 0.25
CA LEU A 104 9.47 11.98 1.11
C LEU A 104 10.83 12.33 1.73
N GLU A 105 11.61 11.33 2.16
CA GLU A 105 12.97 11.53 2.69
C GLU A 105 13.88 12.19 1.63
N THR A 106 13.74 11.82 0.35
CA THR A 106 14.51 12.46 -0.72
C THR A 106 14.13 13.93 -0.91
N LEU A 107 12.88 14.31 -0.65
CA LEU A 107 12.37 15.68 -0.81
C LEU A 107 12.65 16.62 0.36
N GLU A 108 13.10 16.11 1.50
CA GLU A 108 13.39 16.91 2.69
C GLU A 108 14.42 18.02 2.40
N GLY A 109 14.10 19.25 2.81
CA GLY A 109 15.00 20.40 2.66
C GLY A 109 15.25 20.88 1.23
N ILE A 110 14.57 20.33 0.22
CA ILE A 110 14.66 20.82 -1.16
C ILE A 110 13.82 22.10 -1.32
N THR A 111 14.47 23.18 -1.77
CA THR A 111 13.80 24.45 -2.12
C THR A 111 13.18 24.38 -3.52
N ALA A 112 12.22 25.26 -3.85
CA ALA A 112 11.64 25.34 -5.19
C ALA A 112 12.70 25.60 -6.27
N LYS A 113 13.70 26.45 -5.97
CA LYS A 113 14.83 26.70 -6.88
C LYS A 113 15.61 25.41 -7.17
N GLN A 114 15.86 24.58 -6.16
CA GLN A 114 16.54 23.30 -6.36
C GLN A 114 15.65 22.28 -7.07
N ALA A 115 14.34 22.28 -6.77
CA ALA A 115 13.37 21.38 -7.36
C ALA A 115 13.21 21.63 -8.88
N ALA A 116 13.18 22.90 -9.28
CA ALA A 116 13.05 23.32 -10.69
C ALA A 116 14.38 23.31 -11.47
N ALA A 117 15.51 23.02 -10.83
CA ALA A 117 16.80 23.04 -11.51
C ALA A 117 17.02 21.77 -12.36
N HIS A 118 17.73 21.94 -13.48
CA HIS A 118 18.22 20.86 -14.34
C HIS A 118 19.76 20.76 -14.21
N PRO A 119 20.30 20.19 -13.12
CA PRO A 119 21.74 20.13 -12.89
C PRO A 119 22.47 19.17 -13.84
N LEU A 120 21.73 18.29 -14.51
CA LEU A 120 22.22 17.37 -15.52
C LEU A 120 21.44 17.61 -16.82
N ALA A 121 22.12 17.59 -17.97
CA ALA A 121 21.48 17.81 -19.26
C ALA A 121 20.66 16.59 -19.69
N GLY A 122 19.47 16.83 -20.26
CA GLY A 122 18.63 15.78 -20.85
C GLY A 122 17.89 14.89 -19.87
N VAL A 123 17.80 15.28 -18.59
CA VAL A 123 17.01 14.56 -17.57
C VAL A 123 15.96 15.49 -16.98
N HIS A 124 14.89 14.91 -16.43
CA HIS A 124 13.86 15.66 -15.71
C HIS A 124 14.42 16.26 -14.40
N SER A 125 13.89 17.42 -14.05
CA SER A 125 14.09 18.07 -12.76
C SER A 125 13.39 17.29 -11.64
N ILE A 126 13.75 17.60 -10.39
CA ILE A 126 13.10 16.99 -9.22
C ILE A 126 11.61 17.32 -9.20
N TRP A 127 11.22 18.53 -9.59
CA TRP A 127 9.81 18.93 -9.62
C TRP A 127 9.03 18.13 -10.66
N GLU A 128 9.59 17.96 -11.87
CA GLU A 128 9.00 17.12 -12.92
C GLU A 128 8.84 15.67 -12.47
N LEU A 129 9.83 15.11 -11.76
CA LEU A 129 9.73 13.76 -11.19
C LEU A 129 8.62 13.64 -10.14
N VAL A 130 8.44 14.66 -9.28
CA VAL A 130 7.37 14.65 -8.27
C VAL A 130 5.98 14.67 -8.89
N VAL A 131 5.75 15.50 -9.91
CA VAL A 131 4.44 15.51 -10.60
C VAL A 131 4.22 14.25 -11.41
N HIS A 132 5.28 13.63 -11.94
CA HIS A 132 5.22 12.34 -12.63
C HIS A 132 4.85 11.18 -11.70
N ILE A 133 5.45 11.10 -10.51
CA ILE A 133 5.06 10.12 -9.48
C ILE A 133 3.57 10.28 -9.14
N ALA A 134 3.13 11.50 -8.85
CA ALA A 134 1.73 11.77 -8.53
C ALA A 134 0.76 11.34 -9.66
N ALA A 135 1.16 11.57 -10.92
CA ALA A 135 0.36 11.18 -12.07
C ALA A 135 0.19 9.65 -12.19
N TRP A 136 1.26 8.88 -11.96
CA TRP A 136 1.21 7.41 -12.04
C TRP A 136 0.54 6.76 -10.84
N GLU A 137 0.69 7.30 -9.63
CA GLU A 137 -0.10 6.89 -8.47
C GLU A 137 -1.60 7.10 -8.72
N ASP A 138 -2.00 8.27 -9.24
CA ASP A 138 -3.39 8.54 -9.57
C ASP A 138 -3.90 7.66 -10.71
N ALA A 139 -3.09 7.39 -11.74
CA ALA A 139 -3.45 6.46 -12.81
C ALA A 139 -3.71 5.05 -12.26
N CYS A 140 -2.88 4.56 -11.34
CA CYS A 140 -3.13 3.28 -10.66
C CYS A 140 -4.43 3.32 -9.85
N ARG A 141 -4.64 4.37 -9.05
CA ARG A 141 -5.87 4.55 -8.26
C ARG A 141 -7.11 4.56 -9.14
N ARG A 142 -7.08 5.26 -10.28
CA ARG A 142 -8.17 5.31 -11.27
C ARG A 142 -8.45 3.94 -11.88
N ARG A 143 -7.41 3.17 -12.21
CA ARG A 143 -7.54 1.79 -12.72
C ARG A 143 -8.16 0.85 -11.70
N LEU A 144 -7.82 0.98 -10.41
CA LEU A 144 -8.50 0.24 -9.34
C LEU A 144 -10.00 0.57 -9.29
N GLY A 145 -10.38 1.79 -9.65
CA GLY A 145 -11.76 2.26 -9.75
C GLY A 145 -12.48 1.98 -11.07
N GLY A 146 -11.84 1.28 -12.03
CA GLY A 146 -12.45 0.93 -13.31
C GLY A 146 -12.13 1.88 -14.48
N ASP A 147 -11.45 3.00 -14.23
CA ASP A 147 -11.02 3.94 -15.28
C ASP A 147 -9.65 3.54 -15.82
N ARG A 148 -9.55 3.32 -17.13
CA ARG A 148 -8.32 2.84 -17.79
C ARG A 148 -7.11 3.74 -17.59
N ALA A 149 -7.33 5.05 -17.46
CA ALA A 149 -6.29 6.05 -17.21
C ALA A 149 -5.01 5.83 -18.06
N GLU A 150 -5.14 5.96 -19.38
CA GLU A 150 -4.00 6.03 -20.29
C GLU A 150 -3.54 7.49 -20.37
N LEU A 151 -2.45 7.81 -19.69
CA LEU A 151 -1.93 9.19 -19.64
C LEU A 151 -1.39 9.60 -21.01
N SER A 152 -1.83 10.75 -21.51
CA SER A 152 -1.15 11.44 -22.60
C SER A 152 0.23 11.93 -22.15
N THR A 153 1.12 12.29 -23.08
CA THR A 153 2.44 12.84 -22.73
C THR A 153 2.36 14.06 -21.81
N ALA A 154 1.33 14.90 -21.95
CA ALA A 154 1.13 16.07 -21.12
C ALA A 154 0.60 15.75 -19.71
N GLU A 155 -0.07 14.60 -19.55
CA GLU A 155 -0.51 14.10 -18.24
C GLU A 155 0.58 13.28 -17.55
N ASP A 156 1.41 12.56 -18.33
CA ASP A 156 2.58 11.81 -17.86
C ASP A 156 3.69 12.75 -17.36
N TRP A 157 3.88 13.87 -18.04
CA TRP A 157 4.84 14.91 -17.68
C TRP A 157 4.17 16.30 -17.68
N PRO A 158 3.39 16.62 -16.64
CA PRO A 158 2.75 17.93 -16.52
C PRO A 158 3.78 19.07 -16.55
N PRO A 159 3.54 20.14 -17.31
CA PRO A 159 4.49 21.24 -17.39
C PRO A 159 4.59 21.98 -16.05
N VAL A 160 5.82 22.19 -15.57
CA VAL A 160 6.09 23.01 -14.38
C VAL A 160 6.22 24.47 -14.81
N THR A 161 5.14 25.25 -14.70
CA THR A 161 5.10 26.65 -15.14
C THR A 161 5.28 27.67 -14.02
N ASP A 162 4.91 27.31 -12.78
CA ASP A 162 5.08 28.14 -11.59
C ASP A 162 6.15 27.51 -10.70
N THR A 163 7.30 28.18 -10.55
CA THR A 163 8.45 27.70 -9.78
C THR A 163 8.61 28.42 -8.44
N THR A 164 7.53 28.96 -7.87
CA THR A 164 7.54 29.62 -6.56
C THR A 164 7.62 28.61 -5.40
N GLU A 165 8.13 29.02 -4.24
CA GLU A 165 8.13 28.18 -3.03
C GLU A 165 6.71 27.74 -2.62
N THR A 166 5.71 28.61 -2.81
CA THR A 166 4.30 28.27 -2.57
C THR A 166 3.83 27.16 -3.50
N ALA A 167 4.09 27.27 -4.81
CA ALA A 167 3.74 26.22 -5.77
C ALA A 167 4.44 24.90 -5.45
N TRP A 168 5.69 24.95 -4.96
CA TRP A 168 6.42 23.75 -4.56
C TRP A 168 5.80 23.05 -3.34
N VAL A 169 5.42 23.82 -2.32
CA VAL A 169 4.70 23.30 -1.14
C VAL A 169 3.37 22.67 -1.56
N ILE A 170 2.61 23.33 -2.42
CA ILE A 170 1.33 22.82 -2.94
C ILE A 170 1.56 21.52 -3.72
N THR A 171 2.58 21.46 -4.57
CA THR A 171 2.91 20.26 -5.35
C THR A 171 3.21 19.07 -4.45
N LYS A 172 4.03 19.25 -3.41
CA LYS A 172 4.33 18.18 -2.44
C LYS A 172 3.08 17.74 -1.68
N ALA A 173 2.22 18.68 -1.29
CA ALA A 173 0.97 18.36 -0.62
C ALA A 173 0.03 17.53 -1.54
N ALA A 174 -0.05 17.89 -2.82
CA ALA A 174 -0.84 17.14 -3.80
C ALA A 174 -0.29 15.72 -4.03
N LEU A 175 1.04 15.54 -4.07
CA LEU A 175 1.66 14.22 -4.12
C LEU A 175 1.27 13.37 -2.90
N ILE A 176 1.39 13.91 -1.69
CA ILE A 176 1.01 13.21 -0.44
C ILE A 176 -0.49 12.85 -0.44
N GLU A 177 -1.35 13.78 -0.83
CA GLU A 177 -2.79 13.53 -0.92
C GLU A 177 -3.13 12.43 -1.96
N GLY A 178 -2.43 12.43 -3.10
CA GLY A 178 -2.55 11.39 -4.13
C GLY A 178 -2.17 10.01 -3.60
N HIS A 179 -1.04 9.93 -2.91
CA HIS A 179 -0.54 8.73 -2.26
C HIS A 179 -1.54 8.18 -1.23
N ASP A 180 -2.04 9.02 -0.34
CA ASP A 180 -3.03 8.64 0.68
C ASP A 180 -4.32 8.08 0.04
N LYS A 181 -4.77 8.67 -1.08
CA LYS A 181 -5.93 8.17 -1.83
C LYS A 181 -5.66 6.82 -2.48
N LEU A 182 -4.46 6.59 -3.03
CA LEU A 182 -4.08 5.30 -3.59
C LEU A 182 -4.05 4.22 -2.49
N ARG A 183 -3.41 4.52 -1.36
CA ARG A 183 -3.36 3.64 -0.19
C ARG A 183 -4.75 3.27 0.33
N ALA A 184 -5.62 4.27 0.47
CA ALA A 184 -7.01 4.04 0.84
C ALA A 184 -7.71 3.10 -0.15
N ALA A 185 -7.52 3.27 -1.47
CA ALA A 185 -8.09 2.38 -2.48
C ALA A 185 -7.56 0.94 -2.37
N ILE A 186 -6.27 0.76 -2.10
CA ILE A 186 -5.64 -0.57 -1.92
C ILE A 186 -6.18 -1.27 -0.67
N ALA A 187 -6.39 -0.54 0.42
CA ALA A 187 -6.91 -1.09 1.67
C ALA A 187 -8.32 -1.70 1.55
N PHE A 188 -9.12 -1.30 0.56
CA PHE A 188 -10.46 -1.85 0.30
C PHE A 188 -10.46 -3.11 -0.59
N LEU A 189 -9.30 -3.55 -1.09
CA LEU A 189 -9.21 -4.74 -1.92
C LEU A 189 -9.48 -6.02 -1.11
N THR A 190 -9.76 -7.10 -1.82
CA THR A 190 -9.80 -8.46 -1.26
C THR A 190 -8.62 -9.27 -1.78
N ALA A 191 -8.21 -10.32 -1.07
CA ALA A 191 -7.08 -11.15 -1.50
C ALA A 191 -7.31 -11.74 -2.90
N ALA A 192 -8.54 -12.20 -3.19
CA ALA A 192 -8.90 -12.73 -4.50
C ALA A 192 -8.74 -11.70 -5.63
N ARG A 193 -8.96 -10.40 -5.35
CA ARG A 193 -8.85 -9.34 -6.34
C ARG A 193 -7.41 -9.09 -6.79
N LEU A 194 -6.41 -9.48 -6.00
CA LEU A 194 -4.99 -9.27 -6.33
C LEU A 194 -4.56 -10.02 -7.60
N ASP A 195 -5.06 -11.24 -7.80
CA ASP A 195 -4.67 -12.10 -8.93
C ASP A 195 -5.43 -11.80 -10.23
N GLU A 196 -6.53 -11.06 -10.13
CA GLU A 196 -7.33 -10.68 -11.28
C GLU A 196 -6.70 -9.50 -12.04
N PRO A 197 -6.91 -9.40 -13.37
CA PRO A 197 -6.54 -8.23 -14.15
C PRO A 197 -7.07 -6.94 -13.52
N ILE A 198 -6.23 -5.89 -13.40
CA ILE A 198 -6.68 -4.58 -12.89
C ILE A 198 -7.82 -4.05 -13.77
N LEU A 199 -7.71 -4.28 -15.08
CA LEU A 199 -8.74 -4.11 -16.09
C LEU A 199 -8.57 -5.17 -17.17
N GLN A 200 -9.58 -5.34 -18.02
CA GLN A 200 -9.51 -6.26 -19.16
C GLN A 200 -8.27 -5.94 -20.04
N ASN A 201 -7.52 -6.98 -20.37
CA ASN A 201 -6.27 -6.90 -21.16
C ASN A 201 -5.17 -6.04 -20.51
N MET A 202 -5.15 -5.90 -19.19
CA MET A 202 -4.07 -5.27 -18.42
C MET A 202 -3.48 -6.27 -17.42
N PRO A 203 -2.30 -5.98 -16.84
CA PRO A 203 -1.71 -6.82 -15.78
C PRO A 203 -2.65 -6.99 -14.57
N SER A 204 -2.33 -7.94 -13.69
CA SER A 204 -3.09 -8.12 -12.45
C SER A 204 -3.01 -6.90 -11.54
N VAL A 205 -3.96 -6.79 -10.60
CA VAL A 205 -3.93 -5.78 -9.53
C VAL A 205 -2.62 -5.88 -8.76
N TYR A 206 -2.17 -7.09 -8.43
CA TYR A 206 -0.89 -7.36 -7.78
C TYR A 206 0.29 -6.77 -8.54
N ILE A 207 0.44 -7.12 -9.83
CA ILE A 207 1.55 -6.63 -10.67
C ILE A 207 1.50 -5.11 -10.78
N THR A 208 0.30 -4.53 -10.93
CA THR A 208 0.15 -3.09 -11.11
C THR A 208 0.54 -2.31 -9.86
N ILE A 209 0.08 -2.72 -8.68
CA ILE A 209 0.43 -2.04 -7.42
C ILE A 209 1.92 -2.18 -7.12
N HIS A 210 2.49 -3.37 -7.29
CA HIS A 210 3.94 -3.53 -7.14
C HIS A 210 4.74 -2.71 -8.15
N GLY A 211 4.22 -2.54 -9.37
CA GLY A 211 4.80 -1.67 -10.39
C GLY A 211 4.87 -0.21 -9.93
N VAL A 212 3.82 0.31 -9.28
CA VAL A 212 3.82 1.66 -8.68
C VAL A 212 4.86 1.78 -7.57
N ILE A 213 4.90 0.83 -6.64
CA ILE A 213 5.89 0.85 -5.54
C ILE A 213 7.32 0.88 -6.12
N GLN A 214 7.60 0.07 -7.14
CA GLN A 214 8.91 0.02 -7.79
C GLN A 214 9.22 1.31 -8.57
N HIS A 215 8.21 1.90 -9.21
CA HIS A 215 8.29 3.17 -9.93
C HIS A 215 8.63 4.34 -9.00
N ASP A 216 7.93 4.44 -7.87
CA ASP A 216 8.22 5.46 -6.83
C ASP A 216 9.66 5.38 -6.36
N LEU A 217 10.16 4.16 -6.11
CA LEU A 217 11.53 3.93 -5.65
C LEU A 217 12.58 4.22 -6.71
N TYR A 218 12.29 3.87 -7.97
CA TYR A 218 13.14 4.22 -9.09
C TYR A 218 13.31 5.75 -9.18
N HIS A 219 12.22 6.50 -9.04
CA HIS A 219 12.27 7.96 -9.09
C HIS A 219 12.81 8.59 -7.80
N ALA A 220 12.61 8.00 -6.62
CA ALA A 220 13.28 8.41 -5.39
C ALA A 220 14.81 8.35 -5.56
N GLY A 221 15.33 7.28 -6.19
CA GLY A 221 16.74 7.18 -6.55
C GLY A 221 17.22 8.30 -7.48
N GLN A 222 16.43 8.65 -8.50
CA GLN A 222 16.75 9.77 -9.40
C GLN A 222 16.76 11.11 -8.66
N ILE A 223 15.76 11.37 -7.81
CA ILE A 223 15.66 12.59 -6.99
C ILE A 223 16.88 12.71 -6.07
N ALA A 224 17.30 11.62 -5.42
CA ALA A 224 18.48 11.63 -4.56
C ALA A 224 19.77 12.02 -5.32
N ILE A 225 19.94 11.52 -6.55
CA ILE A 225 21.07 11.87 -7.42
C ILE A 225 21.02 13.35 -7.81
N LEU A 226 19.85 13.84 -8.22
CA LEU A 226 19.66 15.24 -8.62
C LEU A 226 19.91 16.18 -7.44
N LYS A 227 19.34 15.88 -6.26
CA LYS A 227 19.54 16.65 -5.02
C LYS A 227 21.04 16.83 -4.71
N LYS A 228 21.81 15.75 -4.80
CA LYS A 228 23.27 15.78 -4.59
C LYS A 228 23.99 16.69 -5.58
N ASN A 229 23.57 16.72 -6.84
CA ASN A 229 24.18 17.56 -7.87
C ASN A 229 23.74 19.04 -7.76
N SER A 230 22.48 19.30 -7.42
CA SER A 230 21.98 20.65 -7.15
C SER A 230 22.70 21.31 -5.97
N LEU A 231 23.10 20.54 -4.96
CA LEU A 231 23.89 21.04 -3.82
C LEU A 231 25.36 21.35 -4.20
N ARG A 232 25.95 20.60 -5.13
CA ARG A 232 27.33 20.84 -5.61
C ARG A 232 27.44 22.05 -6.52
N GLY A 233 26.42 22.32 -7.34
CA GLY A 233 26.39 23.49 -8.24
C GLY A 233 26.27 24.85 -7.55
N LEU A 234 26.01 24.89 -6.23
CA LEU A 234 25.94 26.11 -5.42
C LEU A 234 27.29 26.49 -4.79
N THR A 235 28.34 25.72 -5.05
CA THR A 235 29.71 26.01 -4.59
C THR A 235 30.54 26.52 -5.78
N ILE A 236 30.22 27.73 -6.27
CA ILE A 236 31.07 28.49 -7.20
C ILE A 236 31.09 29.94 -6.74
#